data_AF-A0A965P6P8-F1
#
_entry.id   AF-A0A965P6P8-F1
#
_cell.length_a   1.000
_cell.length_b   1.000
_cell.length_c   1.000
_cell.angle_alpha   90.00
_cell.angle_beta   90.00
_cell.angle_gamma   90.00
#
_symmetry.space_group_name_H-M   'P 1'
#
loop_
_entity.id
_entity.type
_entity.pdbx_description
1 polymer ?
#
loop_
_entity_poly.entity_id
_entity_poly.type
_entity_poly.pdbx_seq_one_letter_code
_entity_poly.pdbx_strand_id
1 'polypeptide(L)'
;MQPQVPDKFVTIEEMAKVFAVSISTARSWVRQGVIAKNTYIKVGNTYRFNLPRVIEYLSQEMAKEQEERDQDEAHAVQLELDLDPDQDA
;
A
#
# COMPACT_ATOMS: atom_id res chain seq x y z
N MET A 1 -19.47 -21.57 4.92
CA MET A 1 -19.89 -20.28 5.52
C MET A 1 -18.77 -19.29 5.31
N GLN A 2 -18.91 -18.34 4.38
CA GLN A 2 -18.01 -17.19 4.34
C GLN A 2 -18.39 -16.28 5.52
N PRO A 3 -17.45 -15.82 6.35
CA PRO A 3 -17.77 -14.84 7.37
C PRO A 3 -18.03 -13.51 6.63
N GLN A 4 -19.30 -13.11 6.60
CA GLN A 4 -19.66 -11.74 6.29
C GLN A 4 -19.08 -10.90 7.43
N VAL A 5 -17.87 -10.38 7.28
CA VAL A 5 -17.33 -9.43 8.24
C VAL A 5 -18.19 -8.18 8.05
N PRO A 6 -19.09 -7.83 8.98
CA PRO A 6 -19.82 -6.57 8.84
C PRO A 6 -18.79 -5.46 8.71
N ASP A 7 -19.09 -4.39 7.96
CA ASP A 7 -18.30 -3.16 7.84
C ASP A 7 -18.05 -2.54 9.22
N LYS A 8 -17.14 -3.16 9.97
CA LYS A 8 -16.90 -2.86 11.36
C LYS A 8 -15.77 -1.89 11.39
N PHE A 9 -16.12 -0.68 11.78
CA PHE A 9 -15.17 0.35 12.11
C PHE A 9 -14.41 -0.03 13.39
N VAL A 10 -13.12 -0.29 13.27
CA VAL A 10 -12.25 -0.72 14.37
C VAL A 10 -11.32 0.39 14.86
N THR A 11 -10.75 0.25 16.06
CA THR A 11 -9.68 1.14 16.54
C THR A 11 -8.36 0.85 15.83
N ILE A 12 -7.41 1.76 15.98
CA ILE A 12 -6.03 1.53 15.54
C ILE A 12 -5.37 0.34 16.25
N GLU A 13 -5.77 0.05 17.50
CA GLU A 13 -5.23 -1.08 18.29
C GLU A 13 -5.72 -2.41 17.74
N GLU A 14 -7.01 -2.51 17.43
CA GLU A 14 -7.61 -3.71 16.84
C GLU A 14 -7.07 -3.93 15.42
N MET A 15 -6.91 -2.86 14.63
CA MET A 15 -6.25 -2.92 13.33
C MET A 15 -4.82 -3.46 13.47
N ALA A 16 -4.03 -2.92 14.40
CA ALA A 16 -2.65 -3.36 14.64
C ALA A 16 -2.58 -4.86 14.99
N LYS A 17 -3.52 -5.37 15.79
CA LYS A 17 -3.61 -6.81 16.12
C LYS A 17 -3.88 -7.67 14.88
N VAL A 18 -4.79 -7.26 14.01
CA VAL A 18 -5.13 -8.03 12.79
C VAL A 18 -3.92 -8.13 11.85
N PHE A 19 -3.21 -7.03 11.67
CA PHE A 19 -2.01 -6.99 10.81
C PHE A 19 -0.75 -7.52 11.52
N ALA A 20 -0.85 -7.96 12.78
CA ALA A 20 0.28 -8.39 13.60
C ALA A 20 1.44 -7.36 13.66
N VAL A 21 1.11 -6.07 13.64
CA VAL A 21 2.07 -4.97 13.73
C VAL A 21 1.96 -4.24 15.06
N SER A 22 2.99 -3.46 15.40
CA SER A 22 2.92 -2.57 16.56
C SER A 22 1.95 -1.40 16.32
N ILE A 23 1.36 -0.87 17.41
CA ILE A 23 0.48 0.31 17.33
C ILE A 23 1.23 1.53 16.78
N SER A 24 2.52 1.66 17.09
CA SER A 24 3.37 2.73 16.54
C SER A 24 3.53 2.58 15.03
N THR A 25 3.74 1.37 14.52
CA THR A 25 3.78 1.10 13.07
C THR A 25 2.47 1.49 12.41
N ALA A 26 1.33 1.05 12.96
CA ALA A 26 0.02 1.42 12.45
C ALA A 26 -0.20 2.94 12.44
N ARG A 27 0.25 3.66 13.48
CA ARG A 27 0.20 5.13 13.53
C ARG A 27 1.08 5.78 12.48
N SER A 28 2.27 5.23 12.23
CA SER A 28 3.18 5.70 11.19
C SER A 28 2.54 5.57 9.82
N TRP A 29 1.87 4.46 9.51
CA TRP A 29 1.15 4.29 8.24
C TRP A 29 0.09 5.35 8.01
N VAL A 30 -0.70 5.68 9.05
CA VAL A 30 -1.70 6.75 8.97
C VAL A 30 -1.05 8.13 8.77
N ARG A 31 0.07 8.40 9.45
CA ARG A 31 0.82 9.67 9.30
C ARG A 31 1.49 9.81 7.94
N GLN A 32 2.06 8.72 7.42
CA GLN A 32 2.77 8.66 6.15
C GLN A 32 1.80 8.63 4.95
N GLY A 33 0.51 8.39 5.18
CA GLY A 33 -0.48 8.33 4.13
C GLY A 33 -0.53 6.98 3.39
N VAL A 34 0.18 5.97 3.90
CA VAL A 34 0.13 4.58 3.41
C VAL A 34 -1.30 4.03 3.51
N ILE A 35 -2.05 4.47 4.51
CA ILE A 35 -3.49 4.22 4.61
C ILE A 35 -4.23 5.44 4.05
N ALA A 36 -4.94 5.25 2.94
CA ALA A 36 -5.70 6.33 2.31
C ALA A 36 -6.80 6.88 3.25
N LYS A 37 -6.99 8.20 3.20
CA LYS A 37 -7.94 8.93 4.05
C LYS A 37 -9.41 8.52 3.87
N ASN A 38 -9.74 7.87 2.77
CA ASN A 38 -11.08 7.34 2.48
C ASN A 38 -11.38 6.00 3.18
N THR A 39 -10.37 5.34 3.77
CA THR A 39 -10.50 4.03 4.43
C THR A 39 -10.79 4.13 5.92
N TYR A 40 -10.74 5.35 6.48
CA TYR A 40 -11.06 5.60 7.88
C TYR A 40 -11.92 6.86 8.03
N ILE A 41 -12.65 6.91 9.12
CA ILE A 41 -13.45 8.06 9.51
C ILE A 41 -12.96 8.61 10.85
N LYS A 42 -13.04 9.93 11.00
CA LYS A 42 -12.79 10.59 12.28
C LYS A 42 -14.14 10.90 12.94
N VAL A 43 -14.48 10.14 13.98
CA VAL A 43 -15.69 10.35 14.78
C VAL A 43 -15.30 11.13 16.03
N GLY A 44 -15.58 12.45 16.02
CA GLY A 44 -15.13 13.35 17.07
C GLY A 44 -13.60 13.41 17.16
N ASN A 45 -13.04 12.88 18.25
CA ASN A 45 -11.59 12.81 18.47
C ASN A 45 -10.99 11.41 18.23
N THR A 46 -11.80 10.44 17.80
CA THR A 46 -11.38 9.04 17.63
C THR A 46 -11.35 8.66 16.15
N TYR A 47 -10.26 8.04 15.74
CA TYR A 47 -10.12 7.44 14.41
C TYR A 47 -10.70 6.03 14.40
N ARG A 48 -11.44 5.74 13.34
CA ARG A 48 -12.16 4.49 13.13
C ARG A 48 -11.85 3.98 11.73
N PHE A 49 -11.27 2.78 11.64
CA PHE A 49 -10.76 2.21 10.39
C PHE A 49 -11.74 1.17 9.85
N ASN A 50 -12.08 1.26 8.56
CA ASN A 50 -12.81 0.19 7.88
C ASN A 50 -11.78 -0.86 7.45
N LEU A 51 -11.74 -1.98 8.17
CA LEU A 51 -10.74 -3.02 8.01
C LEU A 51 -10.71 -3.63 6.58
N PRO A 52 -11.84 -4.08 5.98
CA PRO A 52 -11.79 -4.67 4.64
C PRO A 52 -11.27 -3.66 3.61
N ARG A 53 -11.69 -2.39 3.68
CA ARG A 53 -11.21 -1.36 2.75
C ARG A 53 -9.73 -1.04 2.91
N VAL A 54 -9.20 -1.07 4.14
CA VAL A 54 -7.75 -0.91 4.40
C VAL A 54 -6.98 -2.09 3.80
N ILE A 55 -7.46 -3.33 3.98
CA ILE A 55 -6.81 -4.53 3.42
C ILE A 55 -6.79 -4.45 1.90
N GLU A 56 -7.93 -4.18 1.27
CA GLU A 56 -8.03 -4.05 -0.19
C GLU A 56 -7.07 -2.97 -0.73
N TYR A 57 -7.02 -1.81 -0.07
CA TYR A 57 -6.13 -0.72 -0.47
C TYR A 57 -4.66 -1.12 -0.37
N LEU A 58 -4.24 -1.69 0.77
CA LEU A 58 -2.85 -2.12 0.96
C LEU A 58 -2.45 -3.22 -0.02
N SER A 59 -3.35 -4.17 -0.32
CA SER A 59 -3.10 -5.20 -1.33
C SER A 59 -2.95 -4.63 -2.74
N GLN A 60 -3.73 -3.59 -3.09
CA GLN A 60 -3.61 -2.93 -4.40
C GLN A 60 -2.34 -2.08 -4.52
N GLU A 61 -1.95 -1.37 -3.47
CA GLU A 61 -0.71 -0.57 -3.50
C GLU A 61 0.52 -1.47 -3.63
N MET A 62 0.55 -2.63 -2.95
CA MET A 62 1.62 -3.61 -3.15
C MET A 62 1.70 -4.13 -4.59
N ALA A 63 0.57 -4.28 -5.28
CA ALA A 63 0.54 -4.69 -6.68
C ALA A 63 1.12 -3.60 -7.61
N LYS A 64 0.77 -2.32 -7.36
CA LYS A 64 1.29 -1.19 -8.14
C LYS A 64 2.79 -0.97 -7.92
N GLU A 65 3.26 -1.05 -6.68
CA GLU A 65 4.69 -0.93 -6.37
C GLU A 65 5.54 -2.04 -7.00
N GLN A 66 4.94 -3.20 -7.29
CA GLN A 66 5.61 -4.27 -8.03
C GLN A 66 5.65 -3.93 -9.52
N GLU A 67 4.53 -3.48 -10.09
CA GLU A 67 4.45 -3.07 -11.50
C GLU A 67 5.37 -1.88 -11.83
N GLU A 68 5.56 -0.92 -10.91
CA GLU A 68 6.48 0.20 -11.08
C GLU A 68 7.95 -0.25 -11.01
N ARG A 69 8.28 -1.17 -10.09
CA ARG A 69 9.64 -1.75 -9.99
C ARG A 69 10.00 -2.58 -11.22
N ASP A 70 9.06 -3.36 -11.74
CA ASP A 70 9.26 -4.17 -12.95
C ASP A 70 9.42 -3.27 -14.19
N GLN A 71 8.80 -2.09 -14.22
CA GLN A 71 8.95 -1.08 -15.28
C GLN A 71 10.31 -0.36 -15.23
N ASP A 72 10.81 -0.02 -14.03
CA ASP A 72 12.13 0.58 -13.85
C ASP A 72 13.26 -0.38 -14.27
N GLU A 73 13.14 -1.69 -13.96
CA GLU A 73 14.09 -2.70 -14.43
C GLU A 73 14.04 -2.88 -15.95
N ALA A 74 12.84 -2.89 -16.56
CA ALA A 74 12.70 -2.98 -18.01
C ALA A 74 13.30 -1.76 -18.74
N HIS A 75 13.19 -0.56 -18.17
CA HIS A 75 13.74 0.65 -18.79
C HIS A 75 15.27 0.73 -18.69
N ALA A 76 15.87 0.21 -17.60
CA ALA A 76 17.32 0.16 -17.42
C ALA A 76 18.02 -0.75 -18.45
N VAL A 77 17.41 -1.89 -18.82
CA VAL A 77 17.99 -2.84 -19.80
C VAL A 77 18.06 -2.25 -21.21
N GLN A 78 17.18 -1.31 -21.57
CA GLN A 78 17.17 -0.72 -22.91
C GLN A 78 18.23 0.37 -23.13
N LEU A 79 18.83 0.94 -22.08
CA LEU A 79 19.90 1.94 -22.18
C LEU A 79 21.29 1.31 -22.37
N GLU A 80 21.46 0.00 -22.17
CA GLU A 80 22.75 -0.70 -22.34
C GLU A 80 23.00 -1.23 -23.76
N LEU A 81 22.00 -1.24 -24.66
CA LEU A 81 22.09 -1.96 -25.94
C LEU A 81 22.17 -1.09 -27.20
N ASP A 82 22.63 0.16 -27.13
CA ASP A 82 22.77 0.98 -28.36
C ASP A 82 23.84 2.09 -28.29
N LEU A 83 25.07 1.75 -27.89
CA LEU A 83 26.23 2.64 -28.07
C LEU A 83 27.41 1.86 -28.69
N ASP A 84 27.22 1.40 -29.93
CA ASP A 84 28.35 1.09 -30.82
C ASP A 84 28.64 2.33 -31.69
N PRO A 85 29.62 3.19 -31.32
CA PRO A 85 29.94 4.40 -32.08
C PRO A 85 30.74 4.18 -33.39
N ASP A 86 30.93 2.95 -33.86
CA ASP A 86 31.86 2.64 -34.98
C ASP A 86 31.21 1.88 -36.16
N GLN A 87 30.02 2.30 -36.61
CA GLN A 87 29.53 1.96 -37.95
C GLN A 87 29.07 3.20 -38.72
N ASP A 88 30.04 4.03 -39.13
CA ASP A 88 29.92 4.82 -40.36
C ASP A 88 31.16 4.55 -41.22
N ALA A 89 30.89 4.28 -42.50
CA ALA A 89 31.73 3.62 -43.51
C ALA A 89 32.91 4.43 -44.07
#